data_AF-A0AAE9Z910-F1
#
_entry.id   AF-A0AAE9Z910-F1
#
_cell.length_a   1.000
_cell.length_b   1.000
_cell.length_c   1.000
_cell.angle_alpha   90.00
_cell.angle_beta   90.00
_cell.angle_gamma   90.00
#
_symmetry.space_group_name_H-M   'P 1'
#
loop_
_entity.id
_entity.type
_entity.pdbx_description
1 polymer ?
#
loop_
_entity_poly.entity_id
_entity_poly.type
_entity_poly.pdbx_seq_one_letter_code
_entity_poly.pdbx_strand_id
1 'polypeptide(L)'
;MIGTINKGFTLIELAITITLISVLTSLALPKLIDTGKEAKAANLEYIAGAMKSSLKLVYAKALIKDKHTGEHTMLYKGTTLKLRNGYPLVDGSSGFKEINDQLNSWLEIDVTDRNTARDNRQAAVFFSDKWSAKNRLYIFFTQDYEQKNVSYRCQVMYQNKANGPQVETLTDEC
;
A
#
# COMPACT_ATOMS: atom_id res chain seq x y z
N MET A 1 43.34 -23.85 39.50
CA MET A 1 42.93 -24.81 38.46
C MET A 1 41.43 -24.98 38.59
N ILE A 2 40.63 -24.33 37.75
CA ILE A 2 39.16 -24.39 37.81
C ILE A 2 38.74 -25.46 36.79
N GLY A 3 38.27 -26.60 37.29
CA GLY A 3 37.75 -27.69 36.44
C GLY A 3 36.39 -27.30 35.88
N THR A 4 36.28 -27.22 34.55
CA THR A 4 35.02 -27.01 33.84
C THR A 4 34.22 -28.32 33.84
N ILE A 5 33.06 -28.31 34.51
CA ILE A 5 32.13 -29.46 34.49
C ILE A 5 31.39 -29.45 33.15
N ASN A 6 31.86 -30.22 32.17
CA ASN A 6 31.08 -30.52 30.97
C ASN A 6 30.00 -31.54 31.32
N LYS A 7 28.82 -31.07 31.73
CA LYS A 7 27.61 -31.89 31.80
C LYS A 7 27.16 -32.20 30.37
N GLY A 8 27.38 -33.45 29.93
CA GLY A 8 26.86 -33.94 28.66
C GLY A 8 25.33 -33.98 28.68
N PHE A 9 24.70 -33.57 27.58
CA PHE A 9 23.25 -33.62 27.39
C PHE A 9 22.79 -35.08 27.27
N THR A 10 21.71 -35.48 27.94
CA THR A 10 21.22 -36.86 27.86
C THR A 10 20.47 -37.12 26.54
N LEU A 11 20.50 -38.36 26.04
CA LEU A 11 19.75 -38.73 24.83
C LEU A 11 18.23 -38.51 25.00
N ILE A 12 17.73 -38.71 26.21
CA ILE A 12 16.30 -38.49 26.52
C ILE A 12 15.94 -37.00 26.57
N GLU A 13 16.82 -36.12 27.08
CA GLU A 13 16.62 -34.66 26.97
C GLU A 13 16.56 -34.22 25.52
N LEU A 14 17.43 -34.74 24.66
CA LEU A 14 17.42 -34.40 23.23
C LEU A 14 16.11 -34.84 22.57
N ALA A 15 15.68 -36.09 22.81
CA ALA A 15 14.46 -36.63 22.24
C ALA A 15 13.19 -35.89 22.71
N ILE A 16 13.08 -35.58 24.00
CA ILE A 16 11.94 -34.82 24.53
C ILE A 16 11.95 -33.39 24.00
N THR A 17 13.12 -32.74 23.90
CA THR A 17 13.23 -31.36 23.43
C THR A 17 12.75 -31.23 21.97
N ILE A 18 13.21 -32.09 21.06
CA ILE A 18 12.76 -32.04 19.66
C ILE A 18 11.26 -32.35 19.52
N THR A 19 10.74 -33.25 20.36
CA THR A 19 9.31 -33.61 20.36
C THR A 19 8.46 -32.43 20.82
N LEU A 20 8.87 -31.75 21.90
CA LEU A 20 8.17 -30.57 22.41
C LEU A 20 8.21 -29.40 21.42
N ILE A 21 9.37 -29.11 20.81
CA ILE A 21 9.50 -28.05 19.80
C ILE A 21 8.60 -28.34 18.59
N SER A 22 8.48 -29.61 18.19
CA SER A 22 7.63 -30.02 17.07
C SER A 22 6.14 -29.71 17.33
N VAL A 23 5.63 -30.05 18.51
CA VAL A 23 4.22 -29.80 18.87
C VAL A 23 3.93 -28.31 19.00
N LEU A 24 4.80 -27.55 19.67
CA LEU A 24 4.63 -26.10 19.84
C LEU A 24 4.62 -25.37 18.49
N THR A 25 5.51 -25.76 17.58
CA THR A 25 5.63 -25.15 16.25
C THR A 25 4.37 -25.41 15.41
N SER A 26 3.78 -26.60 15.51
CA SER A 26 2.57 -26.97 14.76
C SER A 26 1.35 -26.10 15.10
N LEU A 27 1.27 -25.56 16.33
CA LEU A 27 0.12 -24.76 16.78
C LEU A 27 0.28 -23.27 16.47
N ALA A 28 1.52 -22.76 16.44
CA ALA A 28 1.80 -21.33 16.26
C ALA A 28 1.71 -20.86 14.81
N LEU A 29 2.01 -21.74 13.84
CA LEU A 29 2.14 -21.35 12.42
C LEU A 29 0.83 -20.90 11.75
N PRO A 30 -0.33 -21.58 11.92
CA PRO A 30 -1.55 -21.19 11.20
C PRO A 30 -2.02 -19.78 11.56
N LYS A 31 -2.02 -19.44 12.86
CA LYS A 31 -2.45 -18.12 13.35
C LYS A 31 -1.53 -16.99 12.90
N LEU A 32 -0.24 -17.25 12.73
CA LEU A 32 0.72 -16.27 12.25
C LEU A 32 0.44 -15.86 10.79
N ILE A 33 0.02 -16.81 9.95
CA ILE A 33 -0.32 -16.55 8.54
C ILE A 33 -1.55 -15.64 8.45
N ASP A 34 -2.62 -15.94 9.19
CA ASP A 34 -3.85 -15.15 9.16
C ASP A 34 -3.64 -13.72 9.66
N THR A 35 -2.83 -13.53 10.71
CA THR A 35 -2.49 -12.20 11.24
C THR A 35 -1.80 -11.32 10.19
N GLY A 36 -0.95 -11.91 9.33
CA GLY A 36 -0.28 -11.18 8.26
C GLY A 36 -1.26 -10.66 7.21
N LYS A 37 -2.26 -11.47 6.84
CA LYS A 37 -3.31 -11.08 5.88
C LYS A 37 -4.20 -9.98 6.42
N GLU A 38 -4.67 -10.14 7.66
CA GLU A 38 -5.48 -9.13 8.34
C GLU A 38 -4.73 -7.80 8.50
N ALA A 39 -3.42 -7.86 8.80
CA ALA A 39 -2.58 -6.66 8.88
C ALA A 39 -2.46 -5.94 7.53
N LYS A 40 -2.29 -6.68 6.41
CA LYS A 40 -2.29 -6.08 5.06
C LYS A 40 -3.65 -5.43 4.76
N ALA A 41 -4.75 -6.13 5.03
CA ALA A 41 -6.10 -5.59 4.83
C ALA A 41 -6.33 -4.31 5.64
N ALA A 42 -5.97 -4.31 6.93
CA ALA A 42 -6.07 -3.14 7.80
C ALA A 42 -5.23 -1.94 7.31
N ASN A 43 -4.03 -2.19 6.79
CA ASN A 43 -3.19 -1.15 6.19
C ASN A 43 -3.83 -0.55 4.93
N LEU A 44 -4.45 -1.36 4.06
CA LEU A 44 -5.15 -0.86 2.87
C LEU A 44 -6.37 -0.01 3.25
N GLU A 45 -7.13 -0.42 4.26
CA GLU A 45 -8.24 0.38 4.82
C GLU A 45 -7.76 1.70 5.41
N TYR A 46 -6.63 1.68 6.14
CA TYR A 46 -5.99 2.89 6.65
C TYR A 46 -5.63 3.86 5.51
N ILE A 47 -4.99 3.37 4.45
CA ILE A 47 -4.62 4.17 3.28
C ILE A 47 -5.87 4.74 2.60
N ALA A 48 -6.92 3.95 2.43
CA ALA A 48 -8.17 4.42 1.83
C ALA A 48 -8.86 5.49 2.68
N GLY A 49 -8.83 5.35 4.01
CA GLY A 49 -9.29 6.37 4.94
C GLY A 49 -8.49 7.67 4.84
N ALA A 50 -7.15 7.58 4.86
CA ALA A 50 -6.24 8.70 4.68
C ALA A 50 -6.45 9.41 3.33
N MET A 51 -6.66 8.63 2.26
CA MET A 51 -6.97 9.11 0.92
C MET A 51 -8.29 9.88 0.90
N LYS A 52 -9.37 9.32 1.46
CA LYS A 52 -10.68 10.01 1.57
C LYS A 52 -10.58 11.33 2.35
N SER A 53 -9.79 11.37 3.42
CA SER A 53 -9.54 12.59 4.20
C SER A 53 -8.78 13.64 3.36
N SER A 54 -7.69 13.21 2.72
CA SER A 54 -6.85 14.07 1.89
C SER A 54 -7.61 14.66 0.69
N LEU A 55 -8.47 13.86 0.05
CA LEU A 55 -9.34 14.31 -1.03
C LEU A 55 -10.28 15.44 -0.59
N LYS A 56 -10.81 15.41 0.64
CA LYS A 56 -11.61 16.51 1.20
C LYS A 56 -10.79 17.78 1.38
N LEU A 57 -9.54 17.68 1.80
CA LEU A 57 -8.64 18.83 1.95
C LEU A 57 -8.29 19.45 0.59
N VAL A 58 -7.98 18.62 -0.41
CA VAL A 58 -7.74 19.11 -1.78
C VAL A 58 -8.99 19.79 -2.33
N TYR A 59 -10.16 19.19 -2.15
CA TYR A 59 -11.43 19.76 -2.58
C TYR A 59 -11.73 21.10 -1.91
N ALA A 60 -11.54 21.22 -0.60
CA ALA A 60 -11.69 22.48 0.12
C ALA A 60 -10.76 23.57 -0.44
N LYS A 61 -9.52 23.22 -0.78
CA LYS A 61 -8.59 24.17 -1.41
C LYS A 61 -8.98 24.51 -2.85
N ALA A 62 -9.52 23.55 -3.59
CA ALA A 62 -10.03 23.78 -4.95
C ALA A 62 -11.25 24.71 -4.92
N LEU A 63 -12.16 24.56 -3.95
CA LEU A 63 -13.28 25.48 -3.73
C LEU A 63 -12.81 26.91 -3.48
N ILE A 64 -11.86 27.12 -2.57
CA ILE A 64 -11.31 28.46 -2.27
C ILE A 64 -10.66 29.10 -3.51
N LYS A 65 -10.14 28.29 -4.43
CA LYS A 65 -9.49 28.74 -5.67
C LYS A 65 -10.43 28.77 -6.88
N ASP A 66 -11.73 28.53 -6.68
CA ASP A 66 -12.75 28.43 -7.73
C ASP A 66 -12.41 27.42 -8.84
N LYS A 67 -11.83 26.28 -8.44
CA LYS A 67 -11.40 25.17 -9.32
C LYS A 67 -12.14 23.87 -9.01
N HIS A 68 -13.36 23.99 -8.50
CA HIS A 68 -14.15 22.88 -7.96
C HIS A 68 -15.06 22.21 -8.99
N THR A 69 -15.15 22.74 -10.21
CA THR A 69 -15.99 22.21 -11.32
C THR A 69 -15.18 22.12 -12.60
N GLY A 70 -15.31 21.05 -13.38
CA GLY A 70 -14.55 20.90 -14.63
C GLY A 70 -13.09 20.50 -14.40
N GLU A 71 -12.25 20.69 -15.41
CA GLU A 71 -10.82 20.36 -15.36
C GLU A 71 -9.96 21.60 -15.15
N HIS A 72 -9.08 21.53 -14.16
CA HIS A 72 -8.19 22.62 -13.82
C HIS A 72 -6.82 22.09 -13.40
N THR A 73 -5.83 22.97 -13.37
CA THR A 73 -4.55 22.71 -12.73
C THR A 73 -4.36 23.67 -11.57
N MET A 74 -3.72 23.22 -10.50
CA MET A 74 -3.36 24.09 -9.38
C MET A 74 -2.02 23.70 -8.79
N LEU A 75 -1.28 24.68 -8.28
CA LEU A 75 -0.07 24.43 -7.52
C LEU A 75 -0.46 23.96 -6.10
N TYR A 76 -0.07 22.74 -5.75
CA TYR A 76 -0.31 22.13 -4.46
C TYR A 76 1.01 21.61 -3.87
N LYS A 77 1.45 22.19 -2.75
CA LYS A 77 2.72 21.86 -2.08
C LYS A 77 3.93 21.78 -3.05
N GLY A 78 4.01 22.70 -4.02
CA GLY A 78 5.12 22.76 -4.98
C GLY A 78 4.96 21.87 -6.22
N THR A 79 3.92 21.03 -6.29
CA THR A 79 3.62 20.17 -7.45
C THR A 79 2.41 20.72 -8.21
N THR A 80 2.47 20.69 -9.54
CA THR A 80 1.30 20.99 -10.38
C THR A 80 0.34 19.82 -10.35
N LEU A 81 -0.78 20.00 -9.65
CA LEU A 81 -1.82 19.01 -9.50
C LEU A 81 -2.91 19.24 -10.55
N LYS A 82 -3.19 18.23 -11.38
CA LYS A 82 -4.37 18.22 -12.25
C LYS A 82 -5.60 17.90 -11.40
N LEU A 83 -6.69 18.60 -11.63
CA LEU A 83 -7.96 18.42 -10.92
C LEU A 83 -9.09 18.15 -11.90
N ARG A 84 -10.04 17.34 -11.49
CA ARG A 84 -11.36 17.19 -12.11
C ARG A 84 -12.44 17.30 -11.05
N ASN A 85 -13.33 18.27 -11.20
CA ASN A 85 -14.39 18.60 -10.24
C ASN A 85 -13.86 18.80 -8.81
N GLY A 86 -12.73 19.49 -8.69
CA GLY A 86 -12.09 19.80 -7.40
C GLY A 86 -11.27 18.68 -6.75
N TYR A 87 -11.21 17.49 -7.36
CA TYR A 87 -10.42 16.37 -6.85
C TYR A 87 -9.20 16.09 -7.75
N PRO A 88 -8.09 15.54 -7.20
CA PRO A 88 -6.94 15.09 -7.99
C PRO A 88 -7.37 14.25 -9.18
N LEU A 89 -6.96 14.63 -10.37
CA LEU A 89 -7.27 13.90 -11.59
C LEU A 89 -6.30 12.73 -11.77
N VAL A 90 -6.82 11.52 -11.95
CA VAL A 90 -6.05 10.42 -12.51
C VAL A 90 -6.06 10.52 -14.03
N ASP A 91 -4.91 10.89 -14.59
CA ASP A 91 -4.67 10.87 -16.04
C ASP A 91 -3.95 9.57 -16.39
N GLY A 92 -4.67 8.62 -16.98
CA GLY A 92 -4.12 7.33 -17.38
C GLY A 92 -3.01 7.44 -18.44
N SER A 93 -2.88 8.56 -19.14
CA SER A 93 -1.83 8.79 -20.13
C SER A 93 -0.54 9.34 -19.51
N SER A 94 -0.61 9.93 -18.31
CA SER A 94 0.56 10.45 -17.59
C SER A 94 1.55 9.33 -17.25
N GLY A 95 2.83 9.70 -17.10
CA GLY A 95 3.90 8.78 -16.72
C GLY A 95 3.74 8.28 -15.27
N PHE A 96 4.30 7.11 -14.95
CA PHE A 96 4.22 6.53 -13.58
C PHE A 96 4.81 7.47 -12.53
N LYS A 97 5.97 8.07 -12.84
CA LYS A 97 6.61 9.05 -11.97
C LYS A 97 5.75 10.29 -11.75
N GLU A 98 5.15 10.84 -12.82
CA GLU A 98 4.32 12.05 -12.73
C GLU A 98 3.08 11.82 -11.84
N ILE A 99 2.44 10.65 -11.97
CA ILE A 99 1.30 10.27 -11.13
C ILE A 99 1.74 10.07 -9.69
N ASN A 100 2.90 9.45 -9.45
CA ASN A 100 3.43 9.26 -8.11
C ASN A 100 3.79 10.59 -7.44
N ASP A 101 4.43 11.51 -8.17
CA ASP A 101 4.77 12.86 -7.68
C ASP A 101 3.48 13.64 -7.33
N GLN A 102 2.43 13.50 -8.13
CA GLN A 102 1.11 14.08 -7.82
C GLN A 102 0.50 13.42 -6.59
N LEU A 103 0.50 12.09 -6.48
CA LEU A 103 -0.01 11.35 -5.31
C LEU A 103 0.67 11.81 -4.02
N ASN A 104 2.00 11.85 -4.00
CA ASN A 104 2.80 12.29 -2.86
C ASN A 104 2.54 13.75 -2.46
N SER A 105 2.02 14.59 -3.37
CA SER A 105 1.69 15.97 -3.03
C SER A 105 0.48 16.09 -2.10
N TRP A 106 -0.47 15.15 -2.18
CA TRP A 106 -1.73 15.25 -1.44
C TRP A 106 -2.00 14.08 -0.50
N LEU A 107 -1.34 12.93 -0.66
CA LEU A 107 -1.43 11.79 0.24
C LEU A 107 -0.06 11.52 0.88
N GLU A 108 0.00 11.58 2.20
CA GLU A 108 1.23 11.37 2.97
C GLU A 108 1.35 9.88 3.36
N ILE A 109 1.88 9.08 2.44
CA ILE A 109 2.22 7.67 2.64
C ILE A 109 3.60 7.39 2.06
N ASP A 110 4.26 6.32 2.52
CA ASP A 110 5.52 5.86 1.93
C ASP A 110 5.25 5.13 0.60
N VAL A 111 5.20 5.90 -0.50
CA VAL A 111 4.89 5.40 -1.85
C VAL A 111 5.88 5.86 -2.91
N THR A 112 6.29 4.92 -3.75
CA THR A 112 7.15 5.15 -4.91
C THR A 112 6.44 4.81 -6.22
N ASP A 113 7.00 5.21 -7.37
CA ASP A 113 6.41 4.85 -8.65
C ASP A 113 6.72 3.38 -9.01
N ARG A 114 5.86 2.78 -9.84
CA ARG A 114 6.01 1.40 -10.30
C ARG A 114 7.40 1.05 -10.84
N ASN A 115 8.05 1.92 -11.61
CA ASN A 115 9.33 1.59 -12.21
C ASN A 115 10.45 1.61 -11.16
N THR A 116 10.42 2.56 -10.21
CA THR A 116 11.33 2.53 -9.06
C THR A 116 11.08 1.31 -8.18
N ALA A 117 9.82 0.94 -7.94
CA ALA A 117 9.48 -0.28 -7.22
C ALA A 117 10.02 -1.54 -7.93
N ARG A 118 9.99 -1.57 -9.28
CA ARG A 118 10.56 -2.64 -10.14
C ARG A 118 12.08 -2.77 -9.99
N ASP A 119 12.78 -1.67 -9.77
CA ASP A 119 14.24 -1.68 -9.74
C ASP A 119 14.75 -1.85 -8.29
N ASN A 120 14.02 -1.34 -7.30
CA ASN A 120 14.33 -1.48 -5.88
C ASN A 120 13.07 -1.72 -5.03
N ARG A 121 12.90 -2.97 -4.55
CA ARG A 121 11.75 -3.35 -3.69
C ARG A 121 11.78 -2.75 -2.28
N GLN A 122 12.88 -2.11 -1.88
CA GLN A 122 13.04 -1.45 -0.58
C GLN A 122 12.90 0.07 -0.67
N ALA A 123 12.59 0.62 -1.86
CA ALA A 123 12.48 2.06 -2.04
C ALA A 123 11.33 2.69 -1.25
N ALA A 124 10.23 1.96 -1.07
CA ALA A 124 9.07 2.36 -0.28
C ALA A 124 8.22 1.12 0.07
N VAL A 125 7.41 1.21 1.13
CA VAL A 125 6.45 0.17 1.53
C VAL A 125 5.40 -0.07 0.43
N PHE A 126 4.94 1.02 -0.20
CA PHE A 126 3.94 0.97 -1.26
C PHE A 126 4.49 1.44 -2.60
N PHE A 127 3.84 1.05 -3.68
CA PHE A 127 4.04 1.67 -4.97
C PHE A 127 2.72 2.01 -5.66
N SER A 128 2.75 3.05 -6.47
CA SER A 128 1.62 3.46 -7.30
C SER A 128 1.73 2.89 -8.72
N ASP A 129 0.61 2.39 -9.24
CA ASP A 129 0.45 1.97 -10.63
C ASP A 129 -0.84 2.56 -11.21
N LYS A 130 -1.02 2.47 -12.52
CA LYS A 130 -2.18 3.02 -13.22
C LYS A 130 -2.75 2.04 -14.24
N TRP A 131 -4.05 2.16 -14.49
CA TRP A 131 -4.66 1.61 -15.69
C TRP A 131 -5.00 2.73 -16.66
N SER A 132 -4.20 2.84 -17.73
CA SER A 132 -4.32 3.90 -18.74
C SER A 132 -5.71 3.97 -19.37
N ALA A 133 -6.30 2.83 -19.75
CA ALA A 133 -7.58 2.81 -20.47
C ALA A 133 -8.80 3.20 -19.61
N LYS A 134 -8.68 3.16 -18.27
CA LYS A 134 -9.79 3.44 -17.34
C LYS A 134 -9.53 4.61 -16.40
N ASN A 135 -8.38 5.28 -16.52
CA ASN A 135 -8.00 6.38 -15.64
C ASN A 135 -8.11 6.00 -14.16
N ARG A 136 -7.53 4.86 -13.79
CA ARG A 136 -7.50 4.35 -12.42
C ARG A 136 -6.09 4.38 -11.88
N LEU A 137 -5.96 4.81 -10.64
CA LEU A 137 -4.75 4.73 -9.84
C LEU A 137 -4.88 3.55 -8.87
N TYR A 138 -3.80 2.81 -8.71
CA TYR A 138 -3.71 1.71 -7.78
C TYR A 138 -2.54 1.93 -6.83
N ILE A 139 -2.70 1.53 -5.59
CA ILE A 139 -1.64 1.44 -4.59
C ILE A 139 -1.54 -0.01 -4.16
N PHE A 140 -0.34 -0.55 -4.28
CA PHE A 140 0.01 -1.93 -3.94
C PHE A 140 1.15 -1.96 -2.92
N PHE A 141 1.30 -3.08 -2.21
CA PHE A 141 2.51 -3.35 -1.44
C PHE A 141 3.68 -3.67 -2.37
N THR A 142 4.84 -3.07 -2.13
CA THR A 142 6.06 -3.32 -2.91
C THR A 142 6.52 -4.77 -2.81
N GLN A 143 6.24 -5.44 -1.69
CA GLN A 143 6.55 -6.86 -1.49
C GLN A 143 5.79 -7.77 -2.47
N ASP A 144 4.59 -7.37 -2.91
CA ASP A 144 3.72 -8.16 -3.79
C ASP A 144 3.83 -7.71 -5.26
N TYR A 145 4.91 -7.00 -5.62
CA TYR A 145 5.09 -6.42 -6.96
C TYR A 145 4.98 -7.45 -8.09
N GLU A 146 5.42 -8.70 -7.88
CA GLU A 146 5.31 -9.75 -8.90
C GLU A 146 3.87 -10.23 -9.13
N GLN A 147 3.01 -10.11 -8.11
CA GLN A 147 1.60 -10.49 -8.17
C GLN A 147 0.71 -9.34 -8.67
N LYS A 148 1.26 -8.13 -8.81
CA LYS A 148 0.49 -6.95 -9.23
C LYS A 148 -0.25 -7.23 -10.55
N ASN A 149 -1.57 -7.13 -10.49
CA ASN A 149 -2.48 -7.25 -11.61
C ASN A 149 -3.74 -6.44 -11.27
N VAL A 150 -4.45 -5.95 -12.29
CA VAL A 150 -5.77 -5.32 -12.08
C VAL A 150 -6.76 -6.28 -11.43
N SER A 151 -6.59 -7.59 -11.64
CA SER A 151 -7.39 -8.64 -11.00
C SER A 151 -6.89 -9.01 -9.59
N TYR A 152 -5.68 -8.58 -9.20
CA TYR A 152 -5.11 -8.91 -7.90
C TYR A 152 -5.83 -8.11 -6.80
N ARG A 153 -6.56 -8.80 -5.93
CA ARG A 153 -7.47 -8.20 -4.95
C ARG A 153 -6.78 -7.89 -3.61
N CYS A 154 -5.60 -7.28 -3.67
CA CYS A 154 -4.88 -6.73 -2.52
C CYS A 154 -4.32 -5.34 -2.85
N GLN A 155 -5.20 -4.35 -2.95
CA GLN A 155 -4.88 -3.00 -3.46
C GLN A 155 -5.90 -1.93 -3.02
N VAL A 156 -5.46 -0.67 -3.03
CA VAL A 156 -6.36 0.50 -3.00
C VAL A 156 -6.51 1.04 -4.41
N MET A 157 -7.75 1.24 -4.86
CA MET A 157 -8.07 1.82 -6.17
C MET A 157 -8.70 3.21 -6.01
N TYR A 158 -8.23 4.15 -6.82
CA TYR A 158 -8.76 5.50 -6.93
C TYR A 158 -9.14 5.84 -8.37
N GLN A 159 -10.33 6.42 -8.55
CA GLN A 159 -10.79 6.92 -9.85
C GLN A 159 -11.72 8.12 -9.72
N ASN A 160 -11.63 9.06 -10.65
CA ASN A 160 -12.61 10.14 -10.77
C ASN A 160 -13.86 9.62 -11.49
N LYS A 161 -15.03 9.69 -10.86
CA LYS A 161 -16.33 9.44 -11.47
C LYS A 161 -17.11 10.75 -11.65
N ALA A 162 -18.18 10.69 -12.43
CA ALA A 162 -19.08 11.83 -12.62
C ALA A 162 -19.65 12.37 -11.29
N ASN A 163 -19.96 11.46 -10.36
CA ASN A 163 -20.57 11.80 -9.07
C ASN A 163 -19.55 12.06 -7.94
N GLY A 164 -18.26 12.20 -8.27
CA GLY A 164 -17.18 12.43 -7.30
C GLY A 164 -16.08 11.36 -7.33
N PRO A 165 -15.10 11.44 -6.43
CA PRO A 165 -14.01 10.48 -6.34
C PRO A 165 -14.52 9.16 -5.79
N GLN A 166 -14.08 8.04 -6.39
CA GLN A 166 -14.28 6.72 -5.84
C GLN A 166 -12.94 6.19 -5.32
N VAL A 167 -12.93 5.82 -4.03
CA VAL A 167 -11.82 5.13 -3.36
C VAL A 167 -12.35 3.80 -2.87
N GLU A 168 -11.75 2.71 -3.31
CA GLU A 168 -12.18 1.35 -3.00
C GLU A 168 -10.97 0.51 -2.60
N THR A 169 -11.15 -0.32 -1.59
CA THR A 169 -10.18 -1.28 -1.08
C THR A 169 -10.57 -2.66 -1.58
N LEU A 170 -9.59 -3.43 -2.03
CA LEU A 170 -9.75 -4.84 -2.36
C LEU A 170 -8.77 -5.61 -1.49
N THR A 171 -9.28 -6.51 -0.66
CA THR A 171 -8.49 -7.23 0.35
C THR A 171 -8.59 -8.75 0.27
N ASP A 172 -9.38 -9.28 -0.67
CA ASP A 172 -9.72 -10.72 -0.73
C ASP A 172 -8.53 -11.62 -1.07
N GLU A 173 -7.49 -11.07 -1.70
CA GLU A 173 -6.29 -11.81 -2.13
C GLU A 173 -5.03 -11.35 -1.38
N CYS A 174 -5.22 -10.60 -0.28
CA CYS A 174 -4.20 -10.49 0.75
C CYS A 174 -4.10 -11.83 1.52
#